data_AF-A0A9R0TR24-F1
#
_entry.id   AF-A0A9R0TR24-F1
#
_cell.length_a   1.000
_cell.length_b   1.000
_cell.length_c   1.000
_cell.angle_alpha   90.00
_cell.angle_beta   90.00
_cell.angle_gamma   90.00
#
_symmetry.space_group_name_H-M   'P 1'
#
loop_
_entity.id
_entity.type
_entity.pdbx_description
1 polymer ?
#
loop_
_entity_poly.entity_id
_entity_poly.type
_entity_poly.pdbx_seq_one_letter_code
_entity_poly.pdbx_strand_id
1 'polypeptide(L)'
;MLLPTATFAARFLVEDAPNNFHIAGAQKQQEPPRRRKAMAEGLLTADAARSLVGSVDAFLFDCDGVIWKGDELIQGVPETLELLRKLGKKLVFVTNNSRKSRRQYSKKFKTLGLEVPEEEIFTSSFAAAMFLKLNNFSPEKKVYVVGEDGILDELKLAGFECFGGPEDGKKNIMLEANFYFDHDKSVGAVVVGLDQYFNYYKMQYASLCIRENPGCLFIATNRDPTGHMTSVQEWPGAGTMVAAVSCSVQKEPIVVGKPSSFLMDFLLKRSANCTHKKYMICLLLKHVLNRDIMKSSIGLFLCTMAVNK
;
A
#
# COMPACT_ATOMS: atom_id res chain seq x y z
N MET A 1 -31.86 20.07 -21.17
CA MET A 1 -31.60 20.51 -19.79
C MET A 1 -30.09 20.52 -19.57
N LEU A 2 -29.52 21.70 -19.34
CA LEU A 2 -28.09 21.96 -19.23
C LEU A 2 -27.54 21.36 -17.93
N LEU A 3 -26.46 20.56 -18.04
CA LEU A 3 -25.67 20.08 -16.92
C LEU A 3 -24.92 21.26 -16.27
N PRO A 4 -24.96 21.44 -14.94
CA PRO A 4 -24.14 22.44 -14.29
C PRO A 4 -22.66 22.00 -14.32
N THR A 5 -21.82 22.91 -14.78
CA THR A 5 -20.35 22.82 -14.82
C THR A 5 -19.78 22.80 -13.40
N ALA A 6 -19.71 21.61 -12.79
CA ALA A 6 -18.85 21.36 -11.64
C ALA A 6 -17.47 20.97 -12.17
N THR A 7 -16.48 21.82 -11.91
CA THR A 7 -15.09 21.69 -12.35
C THR A 7 -14.49 20.37 -11.88
N PHE A 8 -14.33 19.43 -12.82
CA PHE A 8 -13.64 18.17 -12.63
C PHE A 8 -12.13 18.44 -12.54
N ALA A 9 -11.61 18.67 -11.34
CA ALA A 9 -10.18 18.89 -11.12
C ALA A 9 -9.48 17.59 -10.65
N ALA A 10 -9.79 16.46 -11.28
CA ALA A 10 -8.90 15.32 -11.23
C ALA A 10 -7.87 15.49 -12.35
N ARG A 11 -6.59 15.55 -11.98
CA ARG A 11 -5.46 15.60 -12.93
C ARG A 11 -5.20 14.16 -13.35
N PHE A 12 -5.22 13.86 -14.65
CA PHE A 12 -4.90 12.53 -15.14
C PHE A 12 -3.84 12.63 -16.23
N LEU A 13 -2.88 11.71 -16.17
CA LEU A 13 -1.93 11.47 -17.24
C LEU A 13 -2.45 10.27 -18.05
N VAL A 14 -2.51 10.40 -19.37
CA VAL A 14 -2.81 9.30 -20.29
C VAL A 14 -1.70 9.30 -21.33
N GLU A 15 -0.99 8.19 -21.49
CA GLU A 15 -0.07 7.95 -22.62
C GLU A 15 -0.45 6.64 -23.31
N ASP A 16 -0.58 6.69 -24.64
CA ASP A 16 -0.74 5.52 -25.52
C ASP A 16 0.58 4.73 -25.58
N ALA A 17 0.51 3.42 -25.36
CA ALA A 17 1.68 2.55 -25.48
C ALA A 17 2.07 2.37 -26.97
N PRO A 18 3.33 2.62 -27.37
CA PRO A 18 3.77 2.27 -28.71
C PRO A 18 4.04 0.77 -28.82
N ASN A 19 3.42 0.14 -29.81
CA ASN A 19 3.87 -1.12 -30.40
C ASN A 19 5.29 -0.92 -30.95
N ASN A 20 6.27 -1.69 -30.47
CA ASN A 20 7.29 -2.31 -31.33
C ASN A 20 8.21 -3.25 -30.53
N PHE A 21 8.37 -4.46 -31.09
CA PHE A 21 9.38 -5.44 -30.74
C PHE A 21 10.74 -5.06 -31.33
N HIS A 22 11.85 -5.30 -30.61
CA HIS A 22 13.13 -5.73 -31.20
C HIS A 22 14.01 -6.44 -30.16
N ILE A 23 14.70 -7.49 -30.61
CA ILE A 23 15.55 -8.42 -29.84
C ILE A 23 17.03 -8.01 -29.93
N ALA A 24 17.69 -8.06 -28.76
CA ALA A 24 19.09 -8.29 -28.39
C ALA A 24 20.28 -7.65 -29.15
N GLY A 25 21.24 -7.09 -28.36
CA GLY A 25 22.64 -6.98 -28.76
C GLY A 25 23.48 -5.95 -27.99
N ALA A 26 24.34 -6.43 -27.09
CA ALA A 26 25.66 -5.91 -26.71
C ALA A 26 25.87 -4.56 -25.95
N GLN A 27 26.70 -4.68 -24.90
CA GLN A 27 27.64 -3.73 -24.26
C GLN A 27 27.12 -2.55 -23.40
N LYS A 28 27.43 -2.65 -22.10
CA LYS A 28 27.30 -1.61 -21.08
C LYS A 28 28.27 -0.45 -21.35
N GLN A 29 27.72 0.72 -21.68
CA GLN A 29 28.34 2.01 -21.37
C GLN A 29 27.39 2.77 -20.44
N GLN A 30 27.92 3.31 -19.35
CA GLN A 30 27.17 4.17 -18.43
C GLN A 30 26.80 5.46 -19.17
N GLU A 31 25.56 5.56 -19.63
CA GLU A 31 25.00 6.83 -20.10
C GLU A 31 24.94 7.83 -18.92
N PRO A 32 25.26 9.12 -19.16
CA PRO A 32 25.07 10.17 -18.16
C PRO A 32 23.58 10.30 -17.78
N PRO A 33 23.26 10.82 -16.58
CA PRO A 33 21.88 10.91 -16.12
C PRO A 33 21.05 11.73 -17.12
N ARG A 34 20.15 11.04 -17.85
CA ARG A 34 19.20 11.68 -18.75
C ARG A 34 18.43 12.71 -17.93
N ARG A 35 18.58 14.00 -18.27
CA ARG A 35 17.73 15.08 -17.76
C ARG A 35 16.28 14.60 -17.82
N ARG A 36 15.61 14.49 -16.68
CA ARG A 36 14.16 14.29 -16.61
C ARG A 36 13.54 15.38 -17.50
N LYS A 37 12.96 15.00 -18.65
CA LYS A 37 12.05 15.89 -19.37
C LYS A 37 10.99 16.30 -18.36
N ALA A 38 10.88 17.60 -18.09
CA ALA A 38 9.79 18.14 -17.31
C ALA A 38 8.49 17.68 -17.98
N MET A 39 7.69 16.89 -17.25
CA MET A 39 6.40 16.42 -17.75
C MET A 39 5.47 17.62 -17.75
N ALA A 40 4.85 17.92 -18.88
CA ALA A 40 3.84 18.96 -18.97
C ALA A 40 2.58 18.52 -18.22
N GLU A 41 2.23 19.26 -17.16
CA GLU A 41 1.05 19.03 -16.35
C GLU A 41 -0.21 19.52 -17.09
N GLY A 42 -1.01 18.60 -17.64
CA GLY A 42 -2.30 18.91 -18.28
C GLY A 42 -3.47 18.29 -17.52
N LEU A 43 -4.56 19.05 -17.33
CA LEU A 43 -5.87 18.52 -16.95
C LEU A 43 -6.43 17.68 -18.12
N LEU A 44 -7.17 16.60 -17.84
CA LEU A 44 -7.93 15.95 -18.90
C LEU A 44 -8.98 16.91 -19.43
N THR A 45 -9.18 16.88 -20.75
CA THR A 45 -10.38 17.45 -21.34
C THR A 45 -11.61 16.68 -20.85
N ALA A 46 -12.78 17.33 -20.86
CA ALA A 46 -14.03 16.67 -20.48
C ALA A 46 -14.31 15.40 -21.31
N ASP A 47 -13.92 15.40 -22.59
CA ASP A 47 -14.06 14.23 -23.47
C ASP A 47 -13.12 13.10 -23.10
N ALA A 48 -11.86 13.40 -22.78
CA ALA A 48 -10.91 12.39 -22.34
C ALA A 48 -11.33 11.78 -20.99
N ALA A 49 -11.83 12.59 -20.06
CA ALA A 49 -12.38 12.12 -18.79
C ALA A 49 -13.61 11.21 -19.00
N ARG A 50 -14.55 11.61 -19.87
CA ARG A 50 -15.71 10.78 -20.24
C ARG A 50 -15.31 9.46 -20.87
N SER A 51 -14.34 9.49 -21.78
CA SER A 51 -13.80 8.29 -22.43
C SER A 51 -13.16 7.33 -21.42
N LEU A 52 -12.30 7.86 -20.54
CA LEU A 52 -11.66 7.08 -19.48
C LEU A 52 -12.71 6.41 -18.58
N VAL A 53 -13.64 7.20 -18.05
CA VAL A 53 -14.71 6.70 -17.18
C VAL A 53 -15.56 5.66 -17.93
N GLY A 54 -15.86 5.87 -19.20
CA GLY A 54 -16.57 4.90 -20.04
C GLY A 54 -15.82 3.59 -20.23
N SER A 55 -14.49 3.64 -20.32
CA SER A 55 -13.63 2.50 -20.64
C SER A 55 -13.30 1.59 -19.45
N VAL A 56 -13.50 2.02 -18.20
CA VAL A 56 -13.11 1.25 -17.01
C VAL A 56 -14.31 0.75 -16.20
N ASP A 57 -14.18 -0.43 -15.59
CA ASP A 57 -15.23 -1.01 -14.74
C ASP A 57 -15.06 -0.60 -13.27
N ALA A 58 -13.81 -0.34 -12.86
CA ALA A 58 -13.45 -0.08 -11.48
C ALA A 58 -12.38 1.00 -11.34
N PHE A 59 -12.46 1.72 -10.21
CA PHE A 59 -11.47 2.70 -9.79
C PHE A 59 -10.83 2.25 -8.48
N LEU A 60 -9.50 2.24 -8.47
CA LEU A 60 -8.70 2.04 -7.28
C LEU A 60 -8.11 3.39 -6.87
N PHE A 61 -8.47 3.87 -5.69
CA PHE A 61 -7.99 5.12 -5.14
C PHE A 61 -6.91 4.86 -4.11
N ASP A 62 -5.76 5.52 -4.25
CA ASP A 62 -4.94 5.80 -3.08
C ASP A 62 -5.75 6.61 -2.06
N CYS A 63 -5.38 6.56 -0.79
CA CYS A 63 -6.12 7.31 0.24
C CYS A 63 -5.38 8.59 0.63
N ASP A 64 -4.18 8.44 1.17
CA ASP A 64 -3.39 9.56 1.69
C ASP A 64 -2.89 10.43 0.53
N GLY A 65 -3.35 11.68 0.48
CA GLY A 65 -3.08 12.64 -0.60
C GLY A 65 -3.97 12.48 -1.83
N VAL A 66 -4.99 11.61 -1.80
CA VAL A 66 -5.97 11.45 -2.90
C VAL A 66 -7.41 11.59 -2.41
N ILE A 67 -7.76 10.89 -1.31
CA ILE A 67 -9.04 11.05 -0.62
C ILE A 67 -8.94 12.14 0.46
N TRP A 68 -7.84 12.15 1.22
CA TRP A 68 -7.66 13.07 2.36
C TRP A 68 -6.22 13.54 2.52
N LYS A 69 -6.02 14.61 3.28
CA LYS A 69 -4.74 15.02 3.88
C LYS A 69 -4.91 15.03 5.40
N GLY A 70 -4.28 14.10 6.11
CA GLY A 70 -4.56 13.93 7.54
C GLY A 70 -6.03 13.52 7.74
N ASP A 71 -6.79 14.34 8.46
CA ASP A 71 -8.21 14.12 8.77
C ASP A 71 -9.15 15.09 8.03
N GLU A 72 -8.68 15.69 6.94
CA GLU A 72 -9.48 16.54 6.06
C GLU A 72 -9.63 15.91 4.68
N LEU A 73 -10.86 15.87 4.17
CA LEU A 73 -11.12 15.43 2.79
C LEU A 73 -10.54 16.41 1.78
N ILE A 74 -10.04 15.87 0.68
CA ILE A 74 -9.68 16.67 -0.47
C ILE A 74 -10.97 17.14 -1.16
N GLN A 75 -11.00 18.42 -1.56
CA GLN A 75 -12.15 19.03 -2.22
C GLN A 75 -12.57 18.25 -3.48
N GLY A 76 -13.88 18.01 -3.64
CA GLY A 76 -14.45 17.31 -4.79
C GLY A 76 -14.48 15.79 -4.67
N VAL A 77 -13.88 15.21 -3.60
CA VAL A 77 -13.87 13.76 -3.39
C VAL A 77 -15.28 13.19 -3.18
N PRO A 78 -16.12 13.72 -2.26
CA PRO A 78 -17.48 13.18 -2.08
C PRO A 78 -18.29 13.14 -3.38
N GLU A 79 -18.28 14.24 -4.13
CA GLU A 79 -19.03 14.40 -5.38
C GLU A 79 -18.50 13.43 -6.46
N THR A 80 -17.19 13.25 -6.52
CA THR A 80 -16.55 12.31 -7.47
C THR A 80 -16.92 10.87 -7.15
N LEU A 81 -16.82 10.45 -5.89
CA LEU A 81 -17.15 9.09 -5.48
C LEU A 81 -18.64 8.79 -5.73
N GLU A 82 -19.53 9.74 -5.41
CA GLU A 82 -20.96 9.60 -5.66
C GLU A 82 -21.26 9.48 -7.16
N LEU A 83 -20.66 10.33 -7.99
CA LEU A 83 -20.82 10.28 -9.45
C LEU A 83 -20.38 8.92 -10.01
N LEU A 84 -19.21 8.41 -9.59
CA LEU A 84 -18.71 7.13 -10.07
C LEU A 84 -19.62 5.97 -9.64
N ARG A 85 -20.15 5.99 -8.40
CA ARG A 85 -21.16 5.01 -7.97
C ARG A 85 -22.44 5.09 -8.81
N LYS A 86 -22.94 6.31 -9.10
CA LYS A 86 -24.12 6.52 -9.98
C LYS A 86 -23.91 5.99 -11.40
N LEU A 87 -22.67 6.04 -11.88
CA LEU A 87 -22.26 5.47 -13.17
C LEU A 87 -21.99 3.95 -13.12
N GLY A 88 -22.33 3.29 -12.00
CA GLY A 88 -22.19 1.85 -11.83
C GLY A 88 -20.74 1.37 -11.67
N LYS A 89 -19.81 2.27 -11.35
CA LYS A 89 -18.38 1.92 -11.20
C LYS A 89 -18.13 1.30 -9.83
N LYS A 90 -17.29 0.26 -9.80
CA LYS A 90 -16.79 -0.30 -8.55
C LYS A 90 -15.67 0.58 -7.99
N LEU A 91 -15.69 0.85 -6.69
CA LEU A 91 -14.67 1.64 -6.02
C LEU A 91 -13.89 0.76 -5.06
N VAL A 92 -12.58 0.95 -5.02
CA VAL A 92 -11.68 0.26 -4.10
C VAL A 92 -10.69 1.29 -3.56
N PHE A 93 -10.47 1.30 -2.25
CA PHE A 93 -9.60 2.25 -1.56
C PHE A 93 -8.35 1.51 -1.07
N VAL A 94 -7.19 1.95 -1.51
CA VAL A 94 -5.92 1.26 -1.36
C VAL A 94 -4.90 2.15 -0.66
N THR A 95 -4.53 1.83 0.57
CA THR A 95 -3.50 2.58 1.32
C THR A 95 -2.34 1.70 1.77
N ASN A 96 -1.13 2.25 1.69
CA ASN A 96 0.06 1.62 2.26
C ASN A 96 0.19 1.86 3.77
N ASN A 97 -0.68 2.67 4.36
CA ASN A 97 -0.63 2.94 5.79
C ASN A 97 -1.16 1.73 6.60
N SER A 98 -0.25 1.09 7.34
CA SER A 98 -0.52 -0.13 8.10
C SER A 98 -1.01 0.12 9.52
N ARG A 99 -1.14 1.40 9.93
CA ARG A 99 -1.46 1.76 11.32
C ARG A 99 -2.86 1.33 11.76
N LYS A 100 -3.78 1.29 10.80
CA LYS A 100 -5.20 0.96 11.02
C LYS A 100 -5.60 -0.29 10.24
N SER A 101 -6.53 -1.05 10.80
CA SER A 101 -7.26 -2.13 10.11
C SER A 101 -8.30 -1.55 9.15
N ARG A 102 -8.84 -2.38 8.25
CA ARG A 102 -9.92 -1.99 7.34
C ARG A 102 -11.15 -1.50 8.09
N ARG A 103 -11.51 -2.16 9.19
CA ARG A 103 -12.56 -1.70 10.11
C ARG A 103 -12.30 -0.31 10.67
N GLN A 104 -11.07 -0.03 11.11
CA GLN A 104 -10.70 1.28 11.62
C GLN A 104 -10.69 2.35 10.50
N TYR A 105 -10.32 1.99 9.27
CA TYR A 105 -10.43 2.90 8.12
C TYR A 105 -11.88 3.15 7.70
N SER A 106 -12.75 2.13 7.71
CA SER A 106 -14.18 2.31 7.45
C SER A 106 -14.79 3.31 8.44
N LYS A 107 -14.44 3.19 9.73
CA LYS A 107 -14.79 4.20 10.74
C LYS A 107 -14.23 5.59 10.41
N LYS A 108 -12.97 5.69 9.94
CA LYS A 108 -12.39 6.97 9.50
C LYS A 108 -13.16 7.58 8.32
N PHE A 109 -13.45 6.81 7.28
CA PHE A 109 -14.29 7.27 6.16
C PHE A 109 -15.62 7.84 6.68
N LYS A 110 -16.26 7.11 7.60
CA LYS A 110 -17.52 7.56 8.21
C LYS A 110 -17.39 8.87 8.98
N THR A 111 -16.33 9.06 9.75
CA THR A 111 -16.07 10.34 10.44
C THR A 111 -15.85 11.50 9.47
N LEU A 112 -15.43 11.22 8.24
CA LEU A 112 -15.26 12.18 7.16
C LEU A 112 -16.54 12.36 6.32
N GLY A 113 -17.65 11.74 6.70
CA GLY A 113 -18.93 11.83 5.97
C GLY A 113 -19.03 10.91 4.75
N LEU A 114 -18.16 9.91 4.62
CA LEU A 114 -18.18 8.93 3.53
C LEU A 114 -18.55 7.54 4.07
N GLU A 115 -19.60 6.92 3.54
CA GLU A 115 -19.93 5.53 3.86
C GLU A 115 -19.16 4.60 2.91
N VAL A 116 -18.11 3.96 3.44
CA VAL A 116 -17.25 3.00 2.73
C VAL A 116 -17.19 1.69 3.51
N PRO A 117 -17.69 0.58 2.94
CA PRO A 117 -17.66 -0.72 3.60
C PRO A 117 -16.24 -1.32 3.60
N GLU A 118 -15.95 -2.19 4.57
CA GLU A 118 -14.60 -2.76 4.78
C GLU A 118 -14.10 -3.56 3.57
N GLU A 119 -15.01 -4.15 2.80
CA GLU A 119 -14.73 -4.95 1.60
C GLU A 119 -14.21 -4.13 0.42
N GLU A 120 -14.43 -2.81 0.45
CA GLU A 120 -13.87 -1.87 -0.52
C GLU A 120 -12.49 -1.33 -0.09
N ILE A 121 -12.04 -1.63 1.13
CA ILE A 121 -10.80 -1.07 1.70
C ILE A 121 -9.70 -2.13 1.69
N PHE A 122 -8.52 -1.73 1.21
CA PHE A 122 -7.33 -2.55 1.11
C PHE A 122 -6.15 -1.80 1.71
N THR A 123 -5.75 -2.23 2.90
CA THR A 123 -4.60 -1.70 3.62
C THR A 123 -3.40 -2.60 3.44
N SER A 124 -2.20 -2.07 3.66
CA SER A 124 -0.99 -2.89 3.75
C SER A 124 -0.96 -3.83 4.98
N SER A 125 -1.70 -3.51 6.04
CA SER A 125 -1.93 -4.41 7.19
C SER A 125 -2.75 -5.63 6.77
N PHE A 126 -3.84 -5.44 6.02
CA PHE A 126 -4.63 -6.52 5.45
C PHE A 126 -3.82 -7.34 4.43
N ALA A 127 -3.01 -6.68 3.60
CA ALA A 127 -2.14 -7.36 2.65
C ALA A 127 -1.16 -8.32 3.35
N ALA A 128 -0.59 -7.93 4.50
CA ALA A 128 0.30 -8.81 5.27
C ALA A 128 -0.42 -10.06 5.80
N ALA A 129 -1.62 -9.88 6.37
CA ALA A 129 -2.43 -10.99 6.86
C ALA A 129 -2.85 -11.94 5.73
N MET A 130 -3.29 -11.39 4.60
CA MET A 130 -3.67 -12.20 3.44
C MET A 130 -2.47 -12.89 2.79
N PHE A 131 -1.30 -12.28 2.79
CA PHE A 131 -0.09 -12.90 2.28
C PHE A 131 0.22 -14.19 3.05
N LEU A 132 0.19 -14.14 4.38
CA LEU A 132 0.36 -15.34 5.21
C LEU A 132 -0.71 -16.39 4.92
N LYS A 133 -1.97 -15.97 4.83
CA LYS A 133 -3.11 -16.87 4.57
C LYS A 133 -3.02 -17.58 3.22
N LEU A 134 -2.67 -16.85 2.16
CA LEU A 134 -2.60 -17.41 0.80
C LEU A 134 -1.34 -18.26 0.56
N ASN A 135 -0.30 -18.08 1.37
CA ASN A 135 0.92 -18.89 1.33
C ASN A 135 0.92 -20.03 2.35
N ASN A 136 -0.25 -20.41 2.88
CA ASN A 136 -0.44 -21.51 3.83
C ASN A 136 0.51 -21.42 5.04
N PHE A 137 0.67 -20.22 5.59
CA PHE A 137 1.44 -20.03 6.81
C PHE A 137 0.88 -20.93 7.93
N SER A 138 1.78 -21.63 8.62
CA SER A 138 1.38 -22.63 9.63
C SER A 138 0.58 -21.98 10.75
N PRO A 139 -0.62 -22.51 11.10
CA PRO A 139 -1.43 -21.98 12.19
C PRO A 139 -0.80 -22.18 13.58
N GLU A 140 0.19 -23.08 13.71
CA GLU A 140 0.94 -23.31 14.95
C GLU A 140 2.06 -22.27 15.17
N LYS A 141 2.38 -21.49 14.14
CA LYS A 141 3.43 -20.46 14.20
C LYS A 141 2.84 -19.12 14.56
N LYS A 142 3.58 -18.37 15.37
CA LYS A 142 3.21 -17.01 15.77
C LYS A 142 3.78 -15.97 14.82
N VAL A 143 3.13 -14.80 14.80
CA VAL A 143 3.59 -13.62 14.07
C VAL A 143 4.03 -12.55 15.06
N TYR A 144 5.30 -12.15 15.00
CA TYR A 144 5.78 -10.98 15.74
C TYR A 144 5.59 -9.71 14.92
N VAL A 145 5.01 -8.68 15.53
CA VAL A 145 4.69 -7.42 14.85
C VAL A 145 5.57 -6.29 15.36
N VAL A 146 6.29 -5.67 14.43
CA VAL A 146 6.90 -4.34 14.60
C VAL A 146 6.00 -3.35 13.85
N GLY A 147 5.09 -2.69 14.55
CA GLY A 147 4.01 -1.93 13.95
C GLY A 147 2.93 -1.49 14.94
N GLU A 148 1.83 -0.96 14.42
CA GLU A 148 0.67 -0.54 15.21
C GLU A 148 -0.50 -1.55 15.15
N ASP A 149 -1.57 -1.28 15.93
CA ASP A 149 -2.70 -2.18 16.15
C ASP A 149 -3.39 -2.65 14.87
N GLY A 150 -3.38 -1.85 13.80
CA GLY A 150 -3.99 -2.23 12.54
C GLY A 150 -3.43 -3.53 11.94
N ILE A 151 -2.15 -3.81 12.16
CA ILE A 151 -1.52 -5.07 11.72
C ILE A 151 -2.00 -6.22 12.60
N LEU A 152 -2.00 -6.03 13.93
CA LEU A 152 -2.46 -7.04 14.89
C LEU A 152 -3.93 -7.41 14.66
N ASP A 153 -4.79 -6.42 14.45
CA ASP A 153 -6.22 -6.61 14.17
C ASP A 153 -6.44 -7.47 12.91
N GLU A 154 -5.78 -7.16 11.80
CA GLU A 154 -5.94 -7.92 10.55
C GLU A 154 -5.37 -9.34 10.64
N LEU A 155 -4.25 -9.52 11.36
CA LEU A 155 -3.68 -10.84 11.62
C LEU A 155 -4.64 -11.72 12.46
N LYS A 156 -5.21 -11.16 13.53
CA LYS A 156 -6.21 -11.85 14.37
C LYS A 156 -7.46 -12.20 13.57
N LEU A 157 -7.98 -11.27 12.75
CA LEU A 157 -9.12 -11.52 11.87
C LEU A 157 -8.83 -12.61 10.82
N ALA A 158 -7.57 -12.74 10.39
CA ALA A 158 -7.15 -13.81 9.48
C ALA A 158 -6.96 -15.17 10.17
N GLY A 159 -6.98 -15.22 11.51
CA GLY A 159 -6.86 -16.43 12.33
C GLY A 159 -5.45 -16.72 12.82
N PHE A 160 -4.54 -15.74 12.80
CA PHE A 160 -3.16 -15.92 13.27
C PHE A 160 -2.97 -15.46 14.71
N GLU A 161 -2.21 -16.23 15.47
CA GLU A 161 -1.68 -15.77 16.75
C GLU A 161 -0.56 -14.74 16.50
N CYS A 162 -0.69 -13.56 17.09
CA CYS A 162 0.26 -12.48 16.91
C CYS A 162 0.43 -11.64 18.17
N PHE A 163 1.63 -11.08 18.35
CA PHE A 163 1.98 -10.23 19.49
C PHE A 163 3.04 -9.19 19.10
N GLY A 164 3.40 -8.33 20.05
CA GLY A 164 4.28 -7.19 19.85
C GLY A 164 3.49 -5.89 19.67
N GLY A 165 3.84 -5.10 18.66
CA GLY A 165 3.15 -3.84 18.38
C GLY A 165 3.29 -2.79 19.49
N PRO A 166 2.27 -1.95 19.76
CA PRO A 166 2.38 -0.87 20.74
C PRO A 166 2.72 -1.32 22.17
N GLU A 167 2.34 -2.54 22.56
CA GLU A 167 2.60 -3.11 23.89
C GLU A 167 4.10 -3.17 24.21
N ASP A 168 4.93 -3.47 23.20
CA ASP A 168 6.39 -3.51 23.33
C ASP A 168 7.03 -2.12 23.30
N GLY A 169 6.24 -1.05 23.13
CA GLY A 169 6.72 0.31 22.88
C GLY A 169 7.59 0.92 23.98
N LYS A 170 7.43 0.45 25.22
CA LYS A 170 8.19 0.92 26.39
C LYS A 170 9.26 -0.07 26.86
N LYS A 171 9.40 -1.21 26.18
CA LYS A 171 10.41 -2.21 26.53
C LYS A 171 11.80 -1.73 26.10
N ASN A 172 12.80 -2.05 26.93
CA ASN A 172 14.19 -1.73 26.69
C ASN A 172 15.04 -3.00 26.81
N ILE A 173 16.29 -2.93 26.37
CA ILE A 173 17.28 -4.00 26.54
C ILE A 173 18.37 -3.56 27.51
N MET A 174 18.99 -4.52 28.20
CA MET A 174 20.16 -4.27 29.03
C MET A 174 21.42 -4.49 28.19
N LEU A 175 22.37 -3.57 28.27
CA LEU A 175 23.66 -3.66 27.56
C LEU A 175 24.77 -3.97 28.57
N GLU A 176 24.68 -5.15 29.19
CA GLU A 176 25.60 -5.61 30.22
C GLU A 176 26.32 -6.89 29.75
N ALA A 177 27.51 -7.14 30.32
CA ALA A 177 28.25 -8.35 30.04
C ALA A 177 27.40 -9.59 30.42
N ASN A 178 27.26 -10.53 29.48
CA ASN A 178 26.47 -11.76 29.61
C ASN A 178 24.93 -11.61 29.60
N PHE A 179 24.39 -10.44 29.24
CA PHE A 179 22.94 -10.34 29.02
C PHE A 179 22.51 -11.20 27.83
N TYR A 180 21.65 -12.20 28.09
CA TYR A 180 21.03 -13.03 27.06
C TYR A 180 19.62 -12.55 26.78
N PHE A 181 19.36 -12.16 25.53
CA PHE A 181 18.02 -11.77 25.09
C PHE A 181 17.32 -13.01 24.52
N ASP A 182 16.29 -13.48 25.23
CA ASP A 182 15.48 -14.60 24.76
C ASP A 182 14.32 -14.15 23.85
N HIS A 183 13.94 -15.02 22.91
CA HIS A 183 12.83 -14.79 22.00
C HIS A 183 12.06 -16.09 21.72
N ASP A 184 10.79 -15.95 21.37
CA ASP A 184 9.90 -17.09 21.15
C ASP A 184 10.30 -17.83 19.85
N LYS A 185 10.78 -19.07 20.00
CA LYS A 185 11.21 -19.94 18.87
C LYS A 185 10.04 -20.45 18.02
N SER A 186 8.79 -20.25 18.47
CA SER A 186 7.58 -20.54 17.69
C SER A 186 7.22 -19.43 16.69
N VAL A 187 7.90 -18.28 16.72
CA VAL A 187 7.67 -17.20 15.74
C VAL A 187 8.14 -17.64 14.36
N GLY A 188 7.17 -17.79 13.45
CA GLY A 188 7.42 -18.15 12.05
C GLY A 188 7.39 -16.98 11.08
N ALA A 189 6.95 -15.80 11.52
CA ALA A 189 6.98 -14.60 10.71
C ALA A 189 7.17 -13.34 11.56
N VAL A 190 7.92 -12.38 11.02
CA VAL A 190 8.02 -11.02 11.51
C VAL A 190 7.40 -10.09 10.46
N VAL A 191 6.39 -9.33 10.87
CA VAL A 191 5.77 -8.28 10.04
C VAL A 191 6.22 -6.92 10.54
N VAL A 192 6.86 -6.15 9.65
CA VAL A 192 7.35 -4.80 9.92
C VAL A 192 6.55 -3.78 9.12
N GLY A 193 5.94 -2.84 9.83
CA GLY A 193 5.25 -1.70 9.25
C GLY A 193 5.62 -0.40 9.93
N LEU A 194 4.78 0.62 9.76
CA LEU A 194 4.97 1.87 10.47
C LEU A 194 4.67 1.68 11.96
N ASP A 195 5.61 2.09 12.81
CA ASP A 195 5.54 1.94 14.26
C ASP A 195 6.02 3.22 14.96
N GLN A 196 5.09 3.99 15.55
CA GLN A 196 5.44 5.19 16.33
C GLN A 196 6.15 4.87 17.65
N TYR A 197 6.10 3.61 18.07
CA TYR A 197 6.74 3.10 19.29
C TYR A 197 7.92 2.19 18.95
N PHE A 198 8.55 2.41 17.78
CA PHE A 198 9.74 1.68 17.37
C PHE A 198 10.89 1.95 18.35
N ASN A 199 11.51 0.88 18.84
CA ASN A 199 12.61 0.95 19.80
C ASN A 199 13.62 -0.18 19.54
N TYR A 200 14.74 -0.13 20.25
CA TYR A 200 15.80 -1.13 20.07
C TYR A 200 15.34 -2.54 20.49
N TYR A 201 14.47 -2.68 21.49
CA TYR A 201 13.92 -3.97 21.92
C TYR A 201 13.21 -4.68 20.77
N LYS A 202 12.30 -3.98 20.08
CA LYS A 202 11.56 -4.54 18.94
C LYS A 202 12.48 -4.92 17.79
N MET A 203 13.47 -4.08 17.49
CA MET A 203 14.46 -4.35 16.44
C MET A 203 15.28 -5.60 16.78
N GLN A 204 15.72 -5.74 18.03
CA GLN A 204 16.46 -6.92 18.50
C GLN A 204 15.60 -8.18 18.43
N TYR A 205 14.38 -8.15 18.97
CA TYR A 205 13.46 -9.28 18.96
C TYR A 205 13.16 -9.75 17.53
N ALA A 206 12.83 -8.82 16.63
CA ALA A 206 12.64 -9.10 15.22
C ALA A 206 13.89 -9.71 14.57
N SER A 207 15.07 -9.16 14.87
CA SER A 207 16.33 -9.63 14.29
C SER A 207 16.64 -11.06 14.70
N LEU A 208 16.45 -11.41 15.97
CA LEU A 208 16.68 -12.76 16.48
C LEU A 208 15.65 -13.75 15.93
N CYS A 209 14.37 -13.38 15.85
CA CYS A 209 13.36 -14.22 15.21
C CYS A 209 13.75 -14.55 13.77
N ILE A 210 14.15 -13.55 12.97
CA ILE A 210 14.51 -13.73 11.56
C ILE A 210 15.78 -14.57 11.38
N ARG A 211 16.79 -14.39 12.26
CA ARG A 211 18.10 -15.04 12.13
C ARG A 211 18.11 -16.47 12.70
N GLU A 212 17.44 -16.68 13.83
CA GLU A 212 17.59 -17.93 14.59
C GLU A 212 16.42 -18.89 14.40
N ASN A 213 15.20 -18.41 14.10
CA ASN A 213 14.06 -19.31 13.91
C ASN A 213 14.08 -19.85 12.47
N PRO A 214 14.17 -21.19 12.26
CA PRO A 214 14.23 -21.76 10.93
C PRO A 214 12.99 -21.41 10.10
N GLY A 215 13.22 -20.88 8.89
CA GLY A 215 12.15 -20.52 7.95
C GLY A 215 11.36 -19.27 8.34
N CYS A 216 11.80 -18.49 9.33
CA CYS A 216 11.10 -17.27 9.73
C CYS A 216 10.98 -16.28 8.55
N LEU A 217 9.74 -15.92 8.22
CA LEU A 217 9.44 -14.96 7.16
C LEU A 217 9.72 -13.54 7.64
N PHE A 218 10.36 -12.74 6.79
CA PHE A 218 10.51 -11.31 7.01
C PHE A 218 9.61 -10.56 6.03
N ILE A 219 8.55 -9.94 6.54
CA ILE A 219 7.51 -9.28 5.74
C ILE A 219 7.49 -7.79 6.05
N ALA A 220 7.48 -6.96 5.02
CA ALA A 220 7.30 -5.51 5.12
C ALA A 220 5.94 -5.10 4.57
N THR A 221 5.16 -4.34 5.34
CA THR A 221 3.85 -3.84 4.87
C THR A 221 4.01 -2.92 3.67
N ASN A 222 5.05 -2.07 3.65
CA ASN A 222 5.48 -1.25 2.51
C ASN A 222 6.93 -0.78 2.75
N ARG A 223 7.51 -0.05 1.80
CA ARG A 223 8.86 0.55 1.92
C ARG A 223 8.86 2.06 1.72
N ASP A 224 7.75 2.72 1.99
CA ASP A 224 7.64 4.16 1.79
C ASP A 224 8.61 4.85 2.76
N PRO A 225 9.59 5.62 2.26
CA PRO A 225 10.62 6.24 3.11
C PRO A 225 10.03 7.36 3.97
N THR A 226 9.02 8.05 3.46
CA THR A 226 8.27 9.10 4.16
C THR A 226 6.77 8.88 4.00
N GLY A 227 5.98 9.51 4.87
CA GLY A 227 4.52 9.54 4.77
C GLY A 227 3.93 10.78 5.44
N HIS A 228 2.68 11.10 5.10
CA HIS A 228 1.94 12.21 5.74
C HIS A 228 1.12 11.68 6.90
N MET A 229 1.72 11.69 8.09
CA MET A 229 1.02 11.34 9.33
C MET A 229 0.17 12.49 9.87
N THR A 230 0.51 13.72 9.47
CA THR A 230 -0.26 14.94 9.72
C THR A 230 -0.42 15.72 8.42
N SER A 231 -1.29 16.73 8.39
CA SER A 231 -1.49 17.59 7.22
C SER A 231 -0.30 18.53 6.93
N VAL A 232 0.60 18.72 7.91
CA VAL A 232 1.59 19.81 7.89
C VAL A 232 2.94 19.39 7.32
N GLN A 233 3.42 18.18 7.65
CA GLN A 233 4.78 17.76 7.28
C GLN A 233 4.89 16.29 6.95
N GLU A 234 5.95 15.94 6.22
CA GLU A 234 6.34 14.55 6.02
C GLU A 234 7.08 14.01 7.24
N TRP A 235 6.80 12.75 7.56
CA TRP A 235 7.41 12.02 8.65
C TRP A 235 8.08 10.76 8.12
N PRO A 236 9.04 10.17 8.86
CA PRO A 236 9.57 8.85 8.57
C PRO A 236 8.44 7.82 8.33
N GLY A 237 8.50 7.15 7.19
CA GLY A 237 7.57 6.10 6.80
C GLY A 237 8.04 4.71 7.25
N ALA A 238 7.22 3.69 6.98
CA ALA A 238 7.54 2.30 7.34
C ALA A 238 8.87 1.82 6.76
N GLY A 239 9.28 2.36 5.60
CA GLY A 239 10.56 2.04 4.97
C GLY A 239 11.77 2.30 5.88
N THR A 240 11.67 3.25 6.81
CA THR A 240 12.75 3.54 7.76
C THR A 240 12.92 2.44 8.81
N MET A 241 11.84 1.95 9.41
CA MET A 241 11.85 0.82 10.35
C MET A 241 12.25 -0.47 9.64
N VAL A 242 11.74 -0.68 8.42
CA VAL A 242 12.09 -1.83 7.58
C VAL A 242 13.59 -1.82 7.25
N ALA A 243 14.16 -0.67 6.90
CA ALA A 243 15.59 -0.55 6.63
C ALA A 243 16.45 -0.85 7.87
N ALA A 244 16.03 -0.41 9.06
CA ALA A 244 16.74 -0.72 10.30
C ALA A 244 16.77 -2.23 10.59
N VAL A 245 15.63 -2.91 10.48
CA VAL A 245 15.56 -4.37 10.66
C VAL A 245 16.35 -5.09 9.54
N SER A 246 16.17 -4.71 8.28
CA SER A 246 16.87 -5.30 7.12
C SER A 246 18.39 -5.19 7.25
N CYS A 247 18.88 -4.01 7.66
CA CYS A 247 20.30 -3.77 7.92
C CYS A 247 20.84 -4.70 9.01
N SER A 248 20.11 -4.82 10.11
CA SER A 248 20.45 -5.75 11.19
C SER A 248 20.53 -7.18 10.64
N VAL A 249 19.48 -7.70 9.99
CA VAL A 249 19.44 -9.11 9.58
C VAL A 249 20.21 -9.43 8.29
N GLN A 250 20.68 -8.43 7.55
CA GLN A 250 21.30 -8.55 6.22
C GLN A 250 20.44 -9.34 5.22
N LYS A 251 19.12 -9.17 5.29
CA LYS A 251 18.13 -9.90 4.47
C LYS A 251 17.00 -8.96 4.07
N GLU A 252 16.65 -9.01 2.78
CA GLU A 252 15.55 -8.22 2.24
C GLU A 252 14.18 -8.80 2.61
N PRO A 253 13.20 -7.96 3.01
CA PRO A 253 11.84 -8.42 3.29
C PRO A 253 11.03 -8.66 2.03
N ILE A 254 10.04 -9.53 2.18
CA ILE A 254 8.91 -9.67 1.26
C ILE A 254 8.00 -8.46 1.43
N VAL A 255 7.82 -7.67 0.37
CA VAL A 255 6.97 -6.46 0.42
C VAL A 255 5.57 -6.79 -0.09
N VAL A 256 4.56 -6.55 0.75
CA VAL A 256 3.16 -6.92 0.44
C VAL A 256 2.28 -5.74 0.00
N GLY A 257 2.60 -4.51 0.42
CA GLY A 257 1.93 -3.30 -0.04
C GLY A 257 2.43 -2.80 -1.38
N LYS A 258 1.83 -1.71 -1.88
CA LYS A 258 2.22 -1.07 -3.14
C LYS A 258 3.73 -0.75 -3.11
N PRO A 259 4.47 -0.98 -4.22
CA PRO A 259 4.01 -1.34 -5.57
C PRO A 259 3.83 -2.85 -5.81
N SER A 260 3.86 -3.71 -4.79
CA SER A 260 3.67 -5.16 -4.98
C SER A 260 2.35 -5.47 -5.71
N SER A 261 2.42 -6.38 -6.70
CA SER A 261 1.23 -6.84 -7.44
C SER A 261 0.30 -7.68 -6.57
N PHE A 262 0.74 -8.14 -5.39
CA PHE A 262 -0.01 -9.04 -4.52
C PHE A 262 -1.47 -8.59 -4.31
N LEU A 263 -1.68 -7.30 -4.06
CA LEU A 263 -3.01 -6.73 -3.91
C LEU A 263 -3.83 -6.82 -5.20
N MET A 264 -3.23 -6.46 -6.33
CA MET A 264 -3.90 -6.54 -7.63
C MET A 264 -4.25 -7.99 -7.95
N ASP A 265 -3.32 -8.92 -7.76
CA ASP A 265 -3.53 -10.35 -7.97
C ASP A 265 -4.64 -10.90 -7.07
N PHE A 266 -4.71 -10.43 -5.81
CA PHE A 266 -5.79 -10.78 -4.89
C PHE A 266 -7.15 -10.24 -5.36
N LEU A 267 -7.21 -8.96 -5.74
CA LEU A 267 -8.43 -8.33 -6.26
C LEU A 267 -8.93 -9.05 -7.51
N LEU A 268 -8.02 -9.46 -8.38
CA LEU A 268 -8.32 -10.19 -9.62
C LEU A 268 -8.80 -11.61 -9.36
N LYS A 269 -8.16 -12.35 -8.45
CA LYS A 269 -8.65 -13.67 -8.06
C LYS A 269 -10.05 -13.60 -7.47
N ARG A 270 -10.35 -12.54 -6.71
CA ARG A 270 -11.70 -12.30 -6.16
C ARG A 270 -12.73 -11.94 -7.22
N SER A 271 -12.33 -11.24 -8.30
CA SER A 271 -13.21 -10.85 -9.40
C SER A 271 -13.31 -11.89 -10.53
N ALA A 272 -12.34 -12.79 -10.68
CA ALA A 272 -12.29 -13.82 -11.73
C ALA A 272 -13.36 -14.92 -11.60
N ASN A 273 -14.06 -14.98 -10.46
CA ASN A 273 -15.30 -15.76 -10.33
C ASN A 273 -16.48 -15.15 -11.10
N CYS A 274 -16.30 -13.99 -11.75
CA CYS A 274 -17.24 -13.37 -12.68
C CYS A 274 -16.67 -13.47 -14.11
N THR A 275 -17.11 -14.47 -14.88
CA THR A 275 -17.01 -14.67 -16.35
C THR A 275 -16.13 -13.70 -17.16
N HIS A 276 -15.10 -14.23 -17.86
CA HIS A 276 -14.41 -13.77 -19.10
C HIS A 276 -14.28 -12.28 -19.49
N LYS A 277 -14.65 -11.32 -18.66
CA LYS A 277 -14.47 -9.88 -18.91
C LYS A 277 -13.07 -9.48 -18.50
N LYS A 278 -12.31 -8.92 -19.44
CA LYS A 278 -11.12 -8.12 -19.12
C LYS A 278 -11.59 -6.91 -18.33
N TYR A 279 -11.42 -6.93 -17.02
CA TYR A 279 -11.66 -5.75 -16.17
C TYR A 279 -10.64 -4.68 -16.52
N MET A 280 -11.11 -3.50 -16.94
CA MET A 280 -10.26 -2.32 -17.10
C MET A 280 -10.29 -1.52 -15.81
N ILE A 281 -9.10 -1.24 -15.25
CA ILE A 281 -8.93 -0.62 -13.95
C ILE A 281 -8.16 0.69 -14.10
N CYS A 282 -8.69 1.76 -13.49
CA CYS A 282 -7.96 3.01 -13.31
C CYS A 282 -7.41 3.08 -11.88
N LEU A 283 -6.10 3.24 -11.73
CA LEU A 283 -5.44 3.42 -10.44
C LEU A 283 -5.04 4.89 -10.27
N LEU A 284 -5.59 5.55 -9.26
CA LEU A 284 -5.23 6.91 -8.88
C LEU A 284 -4.20 6.90 -7.75
N LEU A 285 -2.95 7.27 -8.05
CA LEU A 285 -1.86 7.35 -7.07
C LEU A 285 -1.42 8.79 -6.83
N LYS A 286 -0.95 9.07 -5.61
CA LYS A 286 -0.35 10.37 -5.25
C LYS A 286 1.00 10.61 -5.94
N HIS A 287 1.85 9.59 -6.04
CA HIS A 287 3.17 9.67 -6.69
C HIS A 287 3.39 8.46 -7.60
N VAL A 288 4.08 8.70 -8.72
CA VAL A 288 4.55 7.66 -9.64
C VAL A 288 5.57 6.79 -8.88
N LEU A 289 5.10 5.73 -8.22
CA LEU A 289 5.99 4.61 -7.91
C LEU A 289 6.51 4.07 -9.23
N ASN A 290 7.81 3.74 -9.24
CA ASN A 290 8.58 3.23 -10.38
C ASN A 290 7.70 2.48 -11.40
N ARG A 291 7.59 3.04 -12.62
CA ARG A 291 6.65 2.63 -13.69
C ARG A 291 6.75 1.15 -14.10
N ASP A 292 7.80 0.45 -13.70
CA ASP A 292 8.08 -0.91 -14.12
C ASP A 292 7.39 -2.02 -13.30
N ILE A 293 6.79 -1.72 -12.14
CA ILE A 293 6.41 -2.78 -11.18
C ILE A 293 4.94 -3.22 -11.30
N MET A 294 4.08 -2.47 -11.99
CA MET A 294 2.65 -2.81 -12.14
C MET A 294 2.32 -3.36 -13.54
N LYS A 295 3.23 -4.12 -14.14
CA LYS A 295 2.98 -4.88 -15.38
C LYS A 295 2.27 -6.20 -15.04
N SER A 296 1.00 -6.11 -14.64
CA SER A 296 0.10 -7.27 -14.63
C SER A 296 -0.57 -7.39 -16.00
N SER A 297 -1.16 -8.55 -16.29
CA SER A 297 -1.78 -8.96 -17.57
C SER A 297 -3.02 -8.13 -18.01
N ILE A 298 -3.16 -6.90 -17.54
CA ILE A 298 -4.36 -6.06 -17.58
C ILE A 298 -4.05 -4.72 -18.22
N GLY A 299 -5.03 -4.16 -18.95
CA GLY A 299 -5.03 -2.76 -19.32
C GLY A 299 -5.19 -1.89 -18.06
N LEU A 300 -4.08 -1.42 -17.52
CA LEU A 300 -4.03 -0.52 -16.37
C LEU A 300 -3.84 0.91 -16.85
N PHE A 301 -4.79 1.80 -16.53
CA PHE A 301 -4.58 3.23 -16.67
C PHE A 301 -4.05 3.78 -15.35
N LEU A 302 -2.85 4.35 -15.38
CA LEU A 302 -2.26 5.01 -14.22
C LEU A 302 -2.55 6.50 -14.30
N CYS A 303 -3.27 7.03 -13.32
CA CYS A 303 -3.56 8.45 -13.24
C CYS A 303 -2.95 9.03 -11.97
N THR A 304 -2.22 10.14 -12.10
CA THR A 304 -1.58 10.81 -10.97
C THR A 304 -2.34 12.08 -10.62
N MET A 305 -2.88 12.14 -9.41
CA MET A 305 -3.48 13.36 -8.89
C MET A 305 -2.39 14.23 -8.27
N ALA A 306 -2.08 15.38 -8.87
CA ALA A 306 -1.28 16.40 -8.20
C ALA A 306 -2.20 17.29 -7.36
N VAL A 307 -2.07 17.20 -6.04
CA VAL A 307 -2.75 18.14 -5.13
C VAL A 307 -1.94 19.43 -5.12
N ASN A 308 -2.55 20.55 -5.51
CA ASN A 308 -1.90 21.86 -5.38
C ASN A 308 -1.49 22.09 -3.91
N LYS A 309 -0.30 22.67 -3.74
CA LYS A 309 0.13 23.25 -2.46
C LYS A 309 -0.73 24.45 -2.13
#